data_AF-A0AA95B4T2-F1
#
_entry.id   AF-A0AA95B4T2-F1
#
_cell.length_a   1.000
_cell.length_b   1.000
_cell.length_c   1.000
_cell.angle_alpha   90.00
_cell.angle_beta   90.00
_cell.angle_gamma   90.00
#
_symmetry.space_group_name_H-M   'P 1'
#
loop_
_entity.id
_entity.type
_entity.pdbx_description
1 polymer ?
#
loop_
_entity_poly.entity_id
_entity_poly.type
_entity_poly.pdbx_seq_one_letter_code
_entity_poly.pdbx_strand_id
1 'polypeptide(L)'
;MLNLEVLSNNELIATIFGIFTLGSCTILGVLGFLGKEIINNWYSRKSASHQSNLNQNLELFKVNIQNEAELFRAELQKEALEHKIKYNKLHNDRAETIKDLYSKIDRMERSMRDLFNLFEIARDNSKRDKMKVAVKNFNDTMDFYSINRIFFSEETCTIIESLRDEINLIYHEFTGYDIHLGLSEIPEVRKEQRQVWKDCWNSMKEKVPQIKRDLEKDFRRQLGVE
;
A
#
# COMPACT_ATOMS: atom_id res chain seq x y z
N MET A 1 -18.42 -101.04 -85.45
CA MET A 1 -19.18 -101.03 -84.20
C MET A 1 -18.33 -100.25 -83.19
N LEU A 2 -18.43 -98.93 -83.14
CA LEU A 2 -19.39 -98.14 -82.33
C LEU A 2 -19.35 -98.52 -80.85
N ASN A 3 -18.70 -97.68 -80.04
CA ASN A 3 -19.37 -97.08 -78.89
C ASN A 3 -18.65 -95.78 -78.50
N LEU A 4 -19.34 -94.68 -78.80
CA LEU A 4 -19.17 -93.37 -78.19
C LEU A 4 -19.80 -93.43 -76.79
N GLU A 5 -19.05 -93.13 -75.74
CA GLU A 5 -19.64 -92.77 -74.45
C GLU A 5 -19.71 -91.25 -74.33
N VAL A 6 -20.95 -90.81 -74.15
CA VAL A 6 -21.42 -89.45 -73.99
C VAL A 6 -21.07 -89.00 -72.56
N LEU A 7 -20.09 -88.11 -72.41
CA LEU A 7 -19.91 -87.35 -71.17
C LEU A 7 -21.11 -86.40 -71.01
N SER A 8 -21.78 -86.49 -69.86
CA SER A 8 -23.04 -85.80 -69.61
C SER A 8 -22.87 -84.28 -69.45
N ASN A 9 -23.74 -83.50 -70.09
CA ASN A 9 -23.78 -82.02 -70.03
C ASN A 9 -23.86 -81.45 -68.59
N ASN A 10 -24.24 -82.24 -67.58
CA ASN A 10 -24.38 -81.79 -66.20
C ASN A 10 -23.03 -81.59 -65.49
N GLU A 11 -21.97 -82.34 -65.84
CA GLU A 11 -20.63 -82.16 -65.25
C GLU A 11 -19.92 -80.91 -65.79
N LEU A 12 -20.15 -80.58 -67.07
CA LEU A 12 -19.59 -79.37 -67.70
C LEU A 12 -20.26 -78.09 -67.17
N ILE A 13 -21.57 -78.14 -66.90
CA ILE A 13 -22.30 -77.04 -66.25
C ILE A 13 -21.84 -76.87 -64.79
N ALA A 14 -21.67 -77.96 -64.03
CA ALA A 14 -21.20 -77.89 -62.64
C ALA A 14 -19.76 -77.36 -62.50
N THR A 15 -18.86 -77.69 -63.42
CA THR A 15 -17.48 -77.15 -63.44
C THR A 15 -17.43 -75.69 -63.88
N ILE A 16 -18.25 -75.28 -64.85
CA ILE A 16 -18.34 -73.86 -65.26
C ILE A 16 -18.95 -73.00 -64.14
N PHE A 17 -20.02 -73.45 -63.47
CA PHE A 17 -20.58 -72.77 -62.30
C PHE A 17 -19.63 -72.78 -61.10
N GLY A 18 -18.89 -73.87 -60.87
CA GLY A 18 -17.85 -73.98 -59.84
C GLY A 18 -16.67 -73.01 -60.07
N ILE A 19 -16.21 -72.87 -61.31
CA ILE A 19 -15.13 -71.94 -61.68
C ILE A 19 -15.62 -70.48 -61.65
N PHE A 20 -16.86 -70.20 -62.08
CA PHE A 20 -17.44 -68.86 -61.98
C PHE A 20 -17.66 -68.43 -60.53
N THR A 21 -18.02 -69.34 -59.63
CA THR A 21 -18.22 -69.06 -58.20
C THR A 21 -16.88 -68.94 -57.45
N LEU A 22 -15.89 -69.80 -57.70
CA LEU A 22 -14.54 -69.69 -57.10
C LEU A 22 -13.76 -68.46 -57.60
N GLY A 23 -13.88 -68.12 -58.88
CA GLY A 23 -13.24 -66.94 -59.46
C GLY A 23 -13.83 -65.62 -58.96
N SER A 24 -15.15 -65.56 -58.74
CA SER A 24 -15.79 -64.37 -58.17
C SER A 24 -15.54 -64.22 -56.67
N CYS A 25 -15.42 -65.31 -55.92
CA CYS A 25 -15.04 -65.27 -54.49
C CYS A 25 -13.61 -64.75 -54.27
N THR A 26 -12.65 -65.09 -55.14
CA THR A 26 -11.26 -64.59 -55.01
C THR A 26 -11.15 -63.10 -55.33
N ILE A 27 -11.85 -62.61 -56.36
CA ILE A 27 -11.91 -61.17 -56.70
C ILE A 27 -12.56 -60.37 -55.57
N LEU A 28 -13.65 -60.88 -54.97
CA LEU A 28 -14.29 -60.27 -53.80
C LEU A 28 -13.36 -60.22 -52.58
N GLY A 29 -12.54 -61.26 -52.37
CA GLY A 29 -11.53 -61.29 -51.30
C GLY A 29 -10.45 -60.22 -51.48
N VAL A 30 -9.92 -60.07 -52.70
CA VAL A 30 -8.90 -59.05 -53.03
C VAL A 30 -9.47 -57.63 -52.92
N LEU A 31 -10.68 -57.40 -53.43
CA LEU A 31 -11.37 -56.11 -53.31
C LEU A 31 -11.69 -55.78 -51.84
N GLY A 32 -12.10 -56.76 -51.05
CA GLY A 32 -12.32 -56.60 -49.61
C GLY A 32 -11.03 -56.25 -48.86
N PHE A 33 -9.92 -56.89 -49.21
CA PHE A 33 -8.60 -56.61 -48.62
C PHE A 33 -8.10 -55.20 -48.97
N LEU A 34 -8.16 -54.81 -50.25
CA LEU A 34 -7.77 -53.47 -50.69
C LEU A 34 -8.68 -52.38 -50.10
N GLY A 35 -9.99 -52.63 -50.05
CA GLY A 35 -10.95 -51.73 -49.40
C GLY A 35 -10.67 -51.56 -47.91
N LYS A 36 -10.36 -52.65 -47.20
CA LYS A 36 -9.96 -52.62 -45.79
C LYS A 36 -8.69 -51.79 -45.58
N GLU A 37 -7.69 -51.92 -46.45
CA GLU A 37 -6.43 -51.20 -46.33
C GLU A 37 -6.59 -49.69 -46.58
N ILE A 38 -7.41 -49.31 -47.56
CA ILE A 38 -7.75 -47.90 -47.83
C ILE A 38 -8.51 -47.29 -46.66
N ILE A 39 -9.52 -48.00 -46.12
CA ILE A 39 -10.30 -47.54 -44.96
C ILE A 39 -9.41 -47.40 -43.73
N ASN A 40 -8.56 -48.39 -43.45
CA ASN A 40 -7.61 -48.34 -42.33
C ASN A 40 -6.64 -47.18 -42.45
N ASN A 41 -6.05 -46.95 -43.63
CA ASN A 41 -5.14 -45.83 -43.85
C ASN A 41 -5.82 -44.45 -43.79
N TRP A 42 -7.07 -44.35 -44.26
CA TRP A 42 -7.84 -43.12 -44.13
C TRP A 42 -8.20 -42.84 -42.66
N TYR A 43 -8.63 -43.87 -41.92
CA TYR A 43 -8.98 -43.75 -40.52
C TYR A 43 -7.76 -43.45 -39.65
N SER A 44 -6.62 -44.10 -39.91
CA SER A 44 -5.36 -43.84 -39.20
C SER A 44 -4.86 -42.42 -39.44
N ARG A 45 -4.91 -41.92 -40.69
CA ARG A 45 -4.56 -40.52 -41.00
C ARG A 45 -5.50 -39.52 -40.33
N LYS A 46 -6.81 -39.77 -40.35
CA LYS A 46 -7.80 -38.88 -39.73
C LYS A 46 -7.67 -38.86 -38.21
N SER A 47 -7.41 -40.02 -37.59
CA SER A 47 -7.12 -40.15 -36.16
C SER A 47 -5.83 -39.44 -35.78
N ALA A 48 -4.75 -39.64 -36.54
CA ALA A 48 -3.46 -38.97 -36.31
C ALA A 48 -3.56 -37.45 -36.47
N SER A 49 -4.28 -36.97 -37.49
CA SER A 49 -4.52 -35.53 -37.69
C SER A 49 -5.36 -34.94 -36.56
N HIS A 50 -6.41 -35.63 -36.09
CA HIS A 50 -7.22 -35.18 -34.97
C HIS A 50 -6.40 -35.12 -33.67
N GLN A 51 -5.59 -36.14 -33.39
CA GLN A 51 -4.69 -36.17 -32.24
C GLN A 51 -3.64 -35.06 -32.31
N SER A 52 -3.07 -34.80 -33.49
CA SER A 52 -2.13 -33.70 -33.71
C SER A 52 -2.78 -32.34 -33.43
N ASN A 53 -3.99 -32.10 -33.94
CA ASN A 53 -4.72 -30.85 -33.71
C ASN A 53 -5.08 -30.66 -32.22
N LEU A 54 -5.49 -31.73 -31.53
CA LEU A 54 -5.74 -31.69 -30.09
C LEU A 54 -4.48 -31.33 -29.31
N ASN A 55 -3.35 -31.97 -29.64
CA ASN A 55 -2.06 -31.65 -29.00
C ASN A 55 -1.65 -30.20 -29.25
N GLN A 56 -1.80 -29.69 -30.49
CA GLN A 56 -1.50 -28.29 -30.81
C GLN A 56 -2.40 -27.32 -30.04
N ASN A 57 -3.71 -27.57 -30.00
CA ASN A 57 -4.65 -26.73 -29.25
C ASN A 57 -4.36 -26.75 -27.74
N LEU A 58 -3.95 -27.90 -27.21
CA LEU A 58 -3.59 -28.07 -25.81
C LEU A 58 -2.31 -27.30 -25.47
N GLU A 59 -1.29 -27.35 -26.33
CA GLU A 59 -0.07 -26.55 -26.16
C GLU A 59 -0.34 -25.05 -26.28
N LEU A 60 -1.17 -24.62 -27.25
CA LEU A 60 -1.61 -23.23 -27.35
C LEU A 60 -2.36 -22.77 -26.09
N PHE A 61 -3.26 -23.60 -25.56
CA PHE A 61 -4.00 -23.28 -24.35
C PHE A 61 -3.08 -23.18 -23.13
N LYS A 62 -2.10 -24.09 -22.99
CA LYS A 62 -1.08 -24.00 -21.93
C LYS A 62 -0.27 -22.71 -22.02
N VAL A 63 0.22 -22.36 -23.21
CA VAL A 63 0.99 -21.12 -23.43
C VAL A 63 0.15 -19.89 -23.11
N ASN A 64 -1.13 -19.87 -23.51
CA ASN A 64 -2.03 -18.78 -23.19
C ASN A 64 -2.26 -18.64 -21.69
N ILE A 65 -2.53 -19.73 -20.97
CA ILE A 65 -2.66 -19.71 -19.50
C ILE A 65 -1.37 -19.23 -18.83
N GLN A 66 -0.20 -19.68 -19.30
CA GLN A 66 1.08 -19.23 -18.77
C GLN A 66 1.30 -17.74 -18.99
N ASN A 67 1.04 -17.25 -20.21
CA ASN A 67 1.12 -15.82 -20.52
C ASN A 67 0.14 -15.00 -19.66
N GLU A 68 -1.12 -15.44 -19.52
CA GLU A 68 -2.11 -14.75 -18.69
C GLU A 68 -1.68 -14.73 -17.21
N ALA A 69 -1.15 -15.84 -16.69
CA ALA A 69 -0.63 -15.91 -15.33
C ALA A 69 0.58 -15.01 -15.12
N GLU A 70 1.48 -14.89 -16.11
CA GLU A 70 2.62 -13.99 -16.09
C GLU A 70 2.19 -12.52 -16.13
N LEU A 71 1.24 -12.17 -17.01
CA LEU A 71 0.66 -10.83 -17.08
C LEU A 71 -0.01 -10.43 -15.77
N PHE A 72 -0.80 -11.34 -15.19
CA PHE A 72 -1.45 -11.09 -13.91
C PHE A 72 -0.44 -10.91 -12.76
N ARG A 73 0.63 -11.72 -12.74
CA ARG A 73 1.73 -11.55 -11.77
C ARG A 73 2.44 -10.21 -11.95
N ALA A 74 2.70 -9.80 -13.19
CA ALA A 74 3.34 -8.53 -13.49
C ALA A 74 2.49 -7.35 -13.02
N GLU A 75 1.16 -7.39 -13.25
CA GLU A 75 0.26 -6.35 -12.78
C GLU A 75 0.20 -6.29 -11.25
N LEU A 76 0.09 -7.43 -10.57
CA LEU A 76 0.13 -7.48 -9.10
C LEU A 76 1.44 -6.92 -8.53
N GLN A 77 2.58 -7.25 -9.15
CA GLN A 77 3.88 -6.72 -8.73
C GLN A 77 3.96 -5.19 -8.92
N LYS A 78 3.42 -4.69 -10.04
CA LYS A 78 3.34 -3.26 -10.31
C LYS A 78 2.46 -2.54 -9.30
N GLU A 79 1.25 -3.04 -9.02
CA GLU A 79 0.36 -2.47 -8.01
C GLU A 79 1.01 -2.50 -6.62
N ALA A 80 1.60 -3.62 -6.22
CA ALA A 80 2.31 -3.73 -4.94
C ALA A 80 3.48 -2.73 -4.84
N LEU A 81 4.22 -2.52 -5.93
CA LEU A 81 5.29 -1.54 -5.99
C LEU A 81 4.76 -0.11 -5.85
N GLU A 82 3.68 0.23 -6.56
CA GLU A 82 3.04 1.55 -6.44
C GLU A 82 2.54 1.82 -5.03
N HIS A 83 1.87 0.84 -4.42
CA HIS A 83 1.42 0.93 -3.03
C HIS A 83 2.60 1.15 -2.08
N LYS A 84 3.69 0.40 -2.26
CA LYS A 84 4.91 0.56 -1.46
C LYS A 84 5.52 1.95 -1.63
N ILE A 85 5.60 2.48 -2.84
CA ILE A 85 6.13 3.82 -3.11
C ILE A 85 5.26 4.89 -2.44
N LYS A 86 3.94 4.83 -2.62
CA LYS A 86 2.99 5.77 -2.02
C LYS A 86 3.05 5.72 -0.49
N TYR A 87 3.07 4.52 0.08
CA TYR A 87 3.19 4.29 1.52
C TYR A 87 4.49 4.87 2.07
N ASN A 88 5.63 4.51 1.46
CA ASN A 88 6.93 5.01 1.89
C ASN A 88 7.02 6.54 1.79
N LYS A 89 6.49 7.13 0.72
CA LYS A 89 6.47 8.59 0.56
C LYS A 89 5.64 9.24 1.67
N LEU A 90 4.42 8.78 1.89
CA LEU A 90 3.55 9.32 2.94
C LEU A 90 4.18 9.18 4.33
N HIS A 91 4.79 8.04 4.63
CA HIS A 91 5.48 7.81 5.89
C HIS A 91 6.69 8.73 6.07
N ASN A 92 7.48 8.94 5.01
CA ASN A 92 8.61 9.86 5.03
C ASN A 92 8.15 11.30 5.24
N ASP A 93 7.14 11.76 4.48
CA ASP A 93 6.59 13.12 4.59
C ASP A 93 6.04 13.37 6.01
N ARG A 94 5.35 12.38 6.59
CA ARG A 94 4.86 12.44 7.97
C ARG A 94 6.00 12.51 8.99
N ALA A 95 7.04 11.69 8.82
CA ALA A 95 8.18 11.67 9.72
C ALA A 95 8.95 13.00 9.72
N GLU A 96 9.16 13.59 8.54
CA GLU A 96 9.77 14.91 8.38
C GLU A 96 8.91 16.00 9.04
N THR A 97 7.61 15.98 8.79
CA THR A 97 6.65 16.93 9.38
C THR A 97 6.62 16.85 10.92
N ILE A 98 6.64 15.64 11.49
CA ILE A 98 6.71 15.42 12.95
C ILE A 98 8.02 16.01 13.52
N LYS A 99 9.15 15.73 12.88
CA LYS A 99 10.47 16.22 13.31
C LYS A 99 10.52 17.76 13.32
N ASP A 100 10.00 18.38 12.27
CA ASP A 100 10.01 19.83 12.12
C ASP A 100 9.06 20.52 13.12
N LEU A 101 7.86 19.98 13.30
CA LEU A 101 6.94 20.47 14.33
C LEU A 101 7.56 20.35 15.73
N TYR A 102 8.12 19.19 16.06
CA TYR A 102 8.76 18.98 17.36
C TYR A 102 9.91 19.97 17.60
N SER A 103 10.72 20.24 16.58
CA SER A 103 11.80 21.23 16.64
C SER A 103 11.27 22.65 16.91
N LYS A 104 10.13 23.02 16.34
CA LYS A 104 9.47 24.31 16.59
C LYS A 104 8.88 24.39 18.00
N ILE A 105 8.20 23.34 18.45
CA ILE A 105 7.67 23.23 19.83
C ILE A 105 8.80 23.39 20.86
N ASP A 106 9.94 22.72 20.63
CA ASP A 106 11.09 22.78 21.52
C ASP A 106 11.74 24.18 21.57
N ARG A 107 11.75 24.92 20.44
CA ARG A 107 12.17 26.33 20.41
C ARG A 107 11.19 27.24 21.13
N MET A 108 9.89 27.06 20.89
CA MET A 108 8.81 27.79 21.55
C MET A 108 8.90 27.63 23.07
N GLU A 109 8.98 26.39 23.56
CA GLU A 109 9.11 26.08 24.99
C GLU A 109 10.33 26.78 25.60
N ARG A 110 11.50 26.69 24.96
CA ARG A 110 12.72 27.37 25.45
C ARG A 110 12.54 28.88 25.55
N SER A 111 11.99 29.52 24.52
CA SER A 111 11.75 30.97 24.54
C SER A 111 10.69 31.40 25.55
N MET A 112 9.64 30.59 25.75
CA MET A 112 8.63 30.83 26.77
C MET A 112 9.23 30.70 28.17
N ARG A 113 10.01 29.63 28.43
CA ARG A 113 10.71 29.46 29.71
C ARG A 113 11.67 30.60 30.00
N ASP A 114 12.35 31.14 28.99
CA ASP A 114 13.24 32.29 29.16
C ASP A 114 12.45 33.57 29.51
N LEU A 115 11.29 33.78 28.89
CA LEU A 115 10.39 34.89 29.19
C LEU A 115 9.86 34.83 30.64
N PHE A 116 9.43 33.65 31.09
CA PHE A 116 8.82 33.46 32.41
C PHE A 116 9.84 33.20 33.53
N ASN A 117 11.14 33.21 33.23
CA ASN A 117 12.16 32.99 34.23
C ASN A 117 12.15 34.11 35.28
N LEU A 118 11.96 33.74 36.55
CA LEU A 118 11.94 34.67 37.68
C LEU A 118 13.32 35.26 38.01
N PHE A 119 14.40 34.61 37.57
CA PHE A 119 15.76 35.04 37.82
C PHE A 119 16.34 35.72 36.58
N GLU A 120 16.21 37.04 36.50
CA GLU A 120 16.91 37.83 35.48
C GLU A 120 18.39 37.98 35.88
N ILE A 121 19.30 37.56 35.00
CA ILE A 121 20.71 37.90 35.12
C ILE A 121 20.87 39.31 34.56
N ALA A 122 21.59 40.20 35.26
CA ALA A 122 21.71 41.63 34.91
C ALA A 122 22.30 41.95 33.50
N ARG A 123 22.62 40.94 32.68
CA ARG A 123 23.11 41.04 31.29
C ARG A 123 22.13 40.49 30.25
N ASP A 124 20.95 40.03 30.66
CA ASP A 124 19.97 39.42 29.75
C ASP A 124 19.27 40.47 28.87
N ASN A 125 18.74 40.02 27.73
CA ASN A 125 17.87 40.83 26.89
C ASN A 125 16.69 41.39 27.72
N SER A 126 16.19 42.58 27.36
CA SER A 126 15.03 43.14 28.03
C SER A 126 13.86 42.16 28.00
N LYS A 127 13.04 42.11 29.06
CA LYS A 127 11.81 41.30 29.11
C LYS A 127 10.93 41.48 27.87
N ARG A 128 10.92 42.69 27.30
CA ARG A 128 10.23 43.04 26.06
C ARG A 128 10.80 42.32 24.84
N ASP A 129 12.11 42.16 24.75
CA ASP A 129 12.74 41.44 23.63
C ASP A 129 12.56 39.93 23.78
N LYS A 130 12.66 39.40 25.00
CA LYS A 130 12.30 38.00 25.29
C LYS A 130 10.84 37.71 24.90
N MET A 131 9.94 38.63 25.21
CA MET A 131 8.53 38.56 24.82
C MET A 131 8.35 38.48 23.30
N LYS A 132 9.01 39.37 22.54
CA LYS A 132 8.95 39.35 21.07
C LYS A 132 9.43 38.01 20.52
N VAL A 133 10.53 37.46 21.06
CA VAL A 133 11.06 36.15 20.63
C VAL A 133 10.10 35.03 20.95
N ALA A 134 9.53 35.01 22.16
CA ALA A 134 8.57 34.00 22.60
C ALA A 134 7.30 34.00 21.73
N VAL A 135 6.70 35.17 21.51
CA VAL A 135 5.52 35.33 20.63
C VAL A 135 5.83 34.90 19.21
N LYS A 136 6.99 35.30 18.67
CA LYS A 136 7.41 34.89 17.32
C LYS A 136 7.50 33.37 17.19
N ASN A 137 8.14 32.69 18.15
CA ASN A 137 8.31 31.24 18.11
C ASN A 137 6.99 30.50 18.34
N PHE A 138 6.10 31.04 19.17
CA PHE A 138 4.74 30.51 19.35
C PHE A 138 3.96 30.57 18.03
N ASN A 139 3.91 31.74 17.38
CA ASN A 139 3.21 31.90 16.11
C ASN A 139 3.82 30.99 15.03
N ASP A 140 5.14 30.94 14.89
CA ASP A 140 5.83 30.06 13.93
C ASP A 140 5.52 28.56 14.16
N THR A 141 5.28 28.16 15.40
CA THR A 141 4.88 26.78 15.74
C THR A 141 3.43 26.54 15.35
N MET A 142 2.52 27.45 15.71
CA MET A 142 1.09 27.30 15.45
C MET A 142 0.74 27.42 13.97
N ASP A 143 1.42 28.30 13.23
CA ASP A 143 1.27 28.44 11.78
C ASP A 143 1.70 27.15 11.07
N PHE A 144 2.86 26.59 11.46
CA PHE A 144 3.32 25.32 10.92
C PHE A 144 2.36 24.17 11.23
N TYR A 145 1.88 24.09 12.48
CA TYR A 145 0.88 23.08 12.86
C TYR A 145 -0.40 23.22 12.03
N SER A 146 -0.94 24.43 11.90
CA SER A 146 -2.20 24.68 11.19
C SER A 146 -2.14 24.23 9.73
N ILE A 147 -1.05 24.58 9.03
CA ILE A 147 -0.85 24.20 7.62
C ILE A 147 -0.68 22.68 7.47
N ASN A 148 -0.02 22.04 8.43
CA ASN A 148 0.32 20.61 8.36
C ASN A 148 -0.64 19.71 9.16
N ARG A 149 -1.77 20.24 9.64
CA ARG A 149 -2.70 19.53 10.54
C ARG A 149 -3.13 18.16 10.01
N ILE A 150 -3.29 18.05 8.69
CA ILE A 150 -3.72 16.83 7.99
C ILE A 150 -2.74 15.64 8.13
N PHE A 151 -1.49 15.88 8.53
CA PHE A 151 -0.48 14.83 8.70
C PHE A 151 -0.53 14.17 10.09
N PHE A 152 -1.33 14.72 11.00
CA PHE A 152 -1.38 14.29 12.39
C PHE A 152 -2.67 13.53 12.69
N SER A 153 -2.63 12.68 13.72
CA SER A 153 -3.83 12.01 14.22
C SER A 153 -4.68 12.97 15.05
N GLU A 154 -5.96 12.67 15.23
CA GLU A 154 -6.85 13.46 16.10
C GLU A 154 -6.33 13.54 17.55
N GLU A 155 -5.71 12.46 18.04
CA GLU A 155 -5.08 12.44 19.37
C GLU A 155 -3.92 13.45 19.45
N THR A 156 -3.05 13.46 18.43
CA THR A 156 -1.95 14.42 18.32
C THR A 156 -2.46 15.86 18.29
N CYS A 157 -3.48 16.12 17.47
CA CYS A 157 -4.11 17.43 17.34
C CYS A 157 -4.65 17.90 18.69
N THR A 158 -5.32 17.02 19.42
CA THR A 158 -5.86 17.30 20.77
C THR A 158 -4.75 17.67 21.75
N ILE A 159 -3.61 16.96 21.73
CA ILE A 159 -2.47 17.26 22.61
C ILE A 159 -1.83 18.61 22.24
N ILE A 160 -1.66 18.91 20.95
CA ILE A 160 -1.10 20.19 20.48
C ILE A 160 -2.03 21.36 20.83
N GLU A 161 -3.34 21.20 20.66
CA GLU A 161 -4.34 22.20 21.03
C GLU A 161 -4.34 22.45 22.54
N SER A 162 -4.21 21.39 23.35
CA SER A 162 -4.05 21.51 24.80
C SER A 162 -2.77 22.27 25.19
N LEU A 163 -1.65 22.01 24.49
CA LEU A 163 -0.39 22.74 24.68
C LEU A 163 -0.55 24.23 24.35
N ARG A 164 -1.20 24.54 23.23
CA ARG A 164 -1.47 25.92 22.80
C ARG A 164 -2.30 26.64 23.85
N ASP A 165 -3.36 26.02 24.32
CA ASP A 165 -4.30 26.64 25.25
C ASP A 165 -3.66 26.90 26.62
N GLU A 166 -2.84 25.96 27.12
CA GLU A 166 -2.06 26.18 28.35
C GLU A 166 -1.04 27.32 28.20
N ILE A 167 -0.31 27.39 27.08
CA ILE A 167 0.64 28.48 26.84
C ILE A 167 -0.07 29.83 26.72
N ASN A 168 -1.21 29.89 26.03
CA ASN A 168 -2.01 31.10 25.92
C ASN A 168 -2.52 31.56 27.28
N LEU A 169 -3.01 30.65 28.11
CA LEU A 169 -3.44 30.97 29.47
C LEU A 169 -2.31 31.62 30.27
N ILE A 170 -1.14 30.97 30.30
CA ILE A 170 0.06 31.48 30.99
C ILE A 170 0.45 32.86 30.45
N TYR A 171 0.45 33.03 29.13
CA TYR A 171 0.78 34.29 28.48
C TYR A 171 -0.19 35.42 28.88
N HIS A 172 -1.50 35.15 28.87
CA HIS A 172 -2.52 36.12 29.24
C HIS A 172 -2.44 36.50 30.72
N GLU A 173 -2.27 35.53 31.62
CA GLU A 173 -2.07 35.79 33.06
C GLU A 173 -0.82 36.65 33.31
N PHE A 174 0.29 36.30 32.66
CA PHE A 174 1.55 37.01 32.83
C PHE A 174 1.51 38.45 32.31
N THR A 175 0.89 38.67 31.15
CA THR A 175 0.78 40.01 30.54
C THR A 175 -0.29 40.88 31.18
N GLY A 176 -1.30 40.28 31.83
CA GLY A 176 -2.36 41.01 32.54
C GLY A 176 -1.88 41.87 33.70
N TYR A 177 -0.78 41.51 34.37
CA TYR A 177 -0.19 42.27 35.49
C TYR A 177 0.96 43.21 35.09
N ASP A 178 1.00 43.51 33.81
CA ASP A 178 1.78 44.48 33.06
C ASP A 178 3.29 44.69 33.31
N ILE A 179 3.96 44.69 32.17
CA ILE A 179 5.33 45.17 31.90
C ILE A 179 5.29 46.68 31.52
N HIS A 180 4.10 47.31 31.39
CA HIS A 180 3.88 48.63 30.78
C HIS A 180 2.97 49.65 31.53
N LEU A 181 2.21 49.29 32.57
CA LEU A 181 1.16 50.16 33.14
C LEU A 181 1.62 50.96 34.37
N GLY A 182 2.86 50.81 34.83
CA GLY A 182 3.35 51.53 36.02
C GLY A 182 2.65 51.16 37.34
N LEU A 183 1.69 50.22 37.32
CA LEU A 183 0.91 49.75 38.48
C LEU A 183 1.77 49.04 39.54
N SER A 184 3.03 48.73 39.24
CA SER A 184 3.96 48.07 40.16
C SER A 184 4.32 48.91 41.39
N GLU A 185 3.96 50.19 41.43
CA GLU A 185 4.21 51.08 42.56
C GLU A 185 3.27 50.81 43.75
N ILE A 186 2.10 50.17 43.52
CA ILE A 186 1.16 49.78 44.58
C ILE A 186 1.63 48.46 45.24
N PRO A 187 1.92 48.43 46.55
CA PRO A 187 2.46 47.24 47.23
C PRO A 187 1.61 45.97 47.09
N GLU A 188 0.29 46.11 47.15
CA GLU A 188 -0.69 45.02 47.05
C GLU A 188 -0.66 44.40 45.65
N VAL A 189 -0.71 45.25 44.61
CA VAL A 189 -0.62 44.84 43.20
C VAL A 189 0.72 44.15 42.93
N ARG A 190 1.81 44.64 43.53
CA ARG A 190 3.13 44.00 43.40
C ARG A 190 3.19 42.62 44.05
N LYS A 191 2.47 42.40 45.15
CA LYS A 191 2.39 41.09 45.81
C LYS A 191 1.61 40.10 44.95
N GLU A 192 0.47 40.53 44.41
CA GLU A 192 -0.36 39.74 43.50
C GLU A 192 0.39 39.39 42.21
N GLN A 193 1.05 40.38 41.58
CA GLN A 193 1.89 40.17 40.40
C GLN A 193 2.97 39.11 40.62
N ARG A 194 3.69 39.15 41.76
CA ARG A 194 4.69 38.13 42.08
C ARG A 194 4.09 36.74 42.23
N GLN A 195 2.87 36.65 42.78
CA GLN A 195 2.17 35.38 42.92
C GLN A 195 1.79 34.83 41.56
N VAL A 196 1.17 35.64 40.70
CA VAL A 196 0.84 35.26 39.32
C VAL A 196 2.06 34.81 38.55
N TRP A 197 3.16 35.57 38.58
CA TRP A 197 4.40 35.19 37.89
C TRP A 197 4.98 33.87 38.40
N LYS A 198 4.88 33.61 39.70
CA LYS A 198 5.29 32.33 40.29
C LYS A 198 4.41 31.18 39.78
N ASP A 199 3.11 31.40 39.68
CA ASP A 199 2.16 30.39 39.19
C ASP A 199 2.36 30.11 37.69
N CYS A 200 2.56 31.15 36.87
CA CYS A 200 2.97 31.02 35.46
C CYS A 200 4.27 30.21 35.31
N TRP A 201 5.28 30.52 36.13
CA TRP A 201 6.56 29.79 36.12
C TRP A 201 6.38 28.31 36.49
N ASN A 202 5.57 28.01 37.50
CA ASN A 202 5.28 26.63 37.90
C ASN A 202 4.55 25.86 36.79
N SER A 203 3.53 26.46 36.16
CA SER A 203 2.81 25.86 35.02
C SER A 203 3.76 25.55 33.85
N MET A 204 4.67 26.47 33.53
CA MET A 204 5.71 26.25 32.51
C MET A 204 6.72 25.15 32.86
N LYS A 205 6.97 24.91 34.15
CA LYS A 205 7.93 23.90 34.61
C LYS A 205 7.31 22.51 34.78
N GLU A 206 6.02 22.44 35.03
CA GLU A 206 5.34 21.20 35.40
C GLU A 206 4.37 20.72 34.32
N LYS A 207 3.38 21.55 33.96
CA LYS A 207 2.31 21.18 33.03
C LYS A 207 2.80 21.11 31.58
N VAL A 208 3.48 22.16 31.10
CA VAL A 208 3.96 22.21 29.71
C VAL A 208 4.87 21.02 29.37
N PRO A 209 5.86 20.65 30.22
CA PRO A 209 6.66 19.45 29.98
C PRO A 209 5.86 18.14 30.05
N GLN A 210 4.78 18.08 30.84
CA GLN A 210 3.91 16.91 30.86
C GLN A 210 3.16 16.74 29.54
N ILE A 211 2.54 17.81 29.03
CA ILE A 211 1.86 17.80 27.73
C ILE A 211 2.84 17.43 26.62
N LYS A 212 4.05 18.00 26.65
CA LYS A 212 5.13 17.67 25.69
C LYS A 212 5.54 16.19 25.75
N ARG A 213 5.65 15.59 26.95
CA ARG A 213 5.95 14.15 27.09
C ARG A 213 4.87 13.28 26.47
N ASP A 214 3.61 13.65 26.63
CA ASP A 214 2.50 12.89 26.04
C ASP A 214 2.49 13.03 24.51
N LEU A 215 2.83 14.22 23.99
CA LEU A 215 3.07 14.43 22.56
C LEU A 215 4.23 13.59 22.02
N GLU A 216 5.35 13.52 22.75
CA GLU A 216 6.52 12.73 22.37
C GLU A 216 6.20 11.23 22.25
N LYS A 217 5.42 10.68 23.19
CA LYS A 217 4.97 9.28 23.12
C LYS A 217 4.13 9.03 21.88
N ASP A 218 3.17 9.92 21.62
CA ASP A 218 2.32 9.80 20.43
C ASP A 218 3.15 9.90 19.13
N PHE A 219 4.11 10.82 19.05
CA PHE A 219 5.04 10.89 17.93
C PHE A 219 5.89 9.62 17.77
N ARG A 220 6.42 9.06 18.86
CA ARG A 220 7.20 7.81 18.82
C ARG A 220 6.36 6.64 18.30
N ARG A 221 5.11 6.52 18.77
CA ARG A 221 4.15 5.53 18.27
C ARG A 221 3.86 5.70 16.77
N GLN A 222 3.69 6.92 16.29
CA GLN A 222 3.47 7.19 14.85
C GLN A 222 4.69 6.88 13.99
N LEU A 223 5.89 7.06 14.54
CA LEU A 223 7.15 6.75 13.88
C LEU A 223 7.54 5.26 13.98
N GLY A 224 6.83 4.47 14.79
CA GLY A 224 7.09 3.04 14.97
C GLY A 224 8.37 2.74 15.76
N VAL A 225 8.73 3.60 16.72
CA VAL A 225 9.91 3.42 17.59
C VAL A 225 9.56 3.02 19.03
N GLU A 226 8.27 2.82 19.33
CA GLU A 226 7.72 2.29 20.58
C GLU A 226 6.86 1.05 20.31
#